data_AF-A0A7C3IBJ1-F1
#
_entry.id   AF-A0A7C3IBJ1-F1
#
_cell.length_a   1.000
_cell.length_b   1.000
_cell.length_c   1.000
_cell.angle_alpha   90.00
_cell.angle_beta   90.00
_cell.angle_gamma   90.00
#
_symmetry.space_group_name_H-M   'P 1'
#
loop_
_entity.id
_entity.type
_entity.pdbx_description
1 polymer ?
#
loop_
_entity_poly.entity_id
_entity_poly.type
_entity_poly.pdbx_seq_one_letter_code
_entity_poly.pdbx_strand_id
1 'polypeptide(L)'
;MRRDRKTYRKWIGLVGAVGLAWALASGAAVAQDKVPLELKLPAPTLKGTPEDLPSGPNVEPLSDKPRPPFYVPKGVTNVALGKAVTSSVPPFTGELSQITDGKKEAFDYDAVEFRRGTQWIQVDLGATYEIHAIVMWHDHRYIQVFHDVIVQVSNDPEFREGVVTLFNNDVDNSSGLGVGTDREYFETHEGKIVDGKGVKARYVRCYTRGSSQSALNCWQELEVYALPAS
;
A
#
# COMPACT_ATOMS: atom_id res chain seq x y z
N MET A 1 43.52 -71.29 -36.27
CA MET A 1 43.24 -71.14 -34.82
C MET A 1 41.86 -70.49 -34.69
N ARG A 2 40.91 -71.20 -34.05
CA ARG A 2 39.49 -70.83 -33.86
C ARG A 2 39.32 -69.49 -33.13
N ARG A 3 38.35 -68.67 -33.55
CA ARG A 3 37.19 -68.24 -32.71
C ARG A 3 36.20 -67.34 -33.48
N ASP A 4 35.12 -67.98 -33.92
CA ASP A 4 33.69 -67.65 -33.79
C ASP A 4 33.21 -66.24 -33.35
N ARG A 5 32.15 -65.83 -34.08
CA ARG A 5 30.88 -65.18 -33.65
C ARG A 5 30.87 -63.71 -33.21
N LYS A 6 30.17 -62.86 -33.99
CA LYS A 6 28.75 -62.49 -33.76
C LYS A 6 28.25 -61.48 -34.81
N THR A 7 27.17 -61.87 -35.48
CA THR A 7 26.27 -61.06 -36.29
C THR A 7 25.55 -60.01 -35.45
N TYR A 8 25.45 -58.77 -35.95
CA TYR A 8 24.49 -57.78 -35.44
C TYR A 8 23.92 -56.96 -36.61
N ARG A 9 22.66 -57.26 -36.99
CA ARG A 9 21.82 -56.42 -37.85
C ARG A 9 20.93 -55.57 -36.92
N LYS A 10 21.02 -54.24 -37.01
CA LYS A 10 20.02 -53.28 -36.51
C LYS A 10 19.92 -52.15 -37.55
N TRP A 11 18.97 -52.25 -38.48
CA TRP A 11 17.65 -51.59 -38.45
C TRP A 11 17.74 -50.06 -38.44
N ILE A 12 17.67 -49.48 -39.65
CA ILE A 12 17.41 -48.07 -39.91
C ILE A 12 15.93 -47.85 -39.61
N GLY A 13 15.63 -47.11 -38.53
CA GLY A 13 14.29 -46.70 -38.15
C GLY A 13 14.19 -45.18 -38.18
N LEU A 14 13.58 -44.67 -39.24
CA LEU A 14 13.12 -43.30 -39.40
C LEU A 14 12.01 -43.02 -38.36
N VAL A 15 12.20 -42.06 -37.45
CA VAL A 15 11.13 -41.57 -36.58
C VAL A 15 11.06 -40.05 -36.69
N GLY A 16 9.89 -39.58 -37.12
CA GLY A 16 9.62 -38.23 -37.58
C GLY A 16 9.64 -37.15 -36.51
N ALA A 17 9.91 -35.93 -36.97
CA ALA A 17 9.79 -34.71 -36.20
C ALA A 17 8.33 -34.46 -35.83
N VAL A 18 8.00 -34.50 -34.55
CA VAL A 18 6.76 -33.94 -34.00
C VAL A 18 7.02 -32.48 -33.67
N GLY A 19 6.58 -31.58 -34.55
CA GLY A 19 6.56 -30.15 -34.28
C GLY A 19 5.45 -29.82 -33.29
N LEU A 20 5.82 -29.47 -32.05
CA LEU A 20 4.89 -28.99 -31.04
C LEU A 20 4.67 -27.49 -31.27
N ALA A 21 3.57 -27.11 -31.92
CA ALA A 21 3.16 -25.72 -32.06
C ALA A 21 2.66 -25.20 -30.70
N TRP A 22 3.48 -24.39 -30.03
CA TRP A 22 3.04 -23.58 -28.89
C TRP A 22 2.14 -22.45 -29.40
N ALA A 23 0.83 -22.58 -29.15
CA ALA A 23 -0.10 -21.48 -29.33
C ALA A 23 0.15 -20.44 -28.24
N LEU A 24 0.82 -19.33 -28.59
CA LEU A 24 0.90 -18.14 -27.76
C LEU A 24 -0.49 -17.48 -27.71
N ALA A 25 -1.27 -17.80 -26.68
CA ALA A 25 -2.46 -17.02 -26.35
C ALA A 25 -2.00 -15.63 -25.88
N SER A 26 -2.03 -14.66 -26.79
CA SER A 26 -1.82 -13.26 -26.47
C SER A 26 -3.09 -12.75 -25.79
N GLY A 27 -3.10 -12.75 -24.45
CA GLY A 27 -4.13 -12.05 -23.69
C GLY A 27 -4.00 -10.55 -23.95
N ALA A 28 -4.89 -9.99 -24.76
CA ALA A 28 -5.02 -8.55 -24.87
C ALA A 28 -5.47 -8.00 -23.52
N ALA A 29 -4.60 -7.24 -22.85
CA ALA A 29 -4.99 -6.47 -21.68
C ALA A 29 -6.07 -5.48 -22.14
N VAL A 30 -7.30 -5.66 -21.67
CA VAL A 30 -8.37 -4.69 -21.89
C VAL A 30 -7.91 -3.40 -21.21
N ALA A 31 -7.74 -2.33 -21.98
CA ALA A 31 -7.47 -1.02 -21.42
C ALA A 31 -8.66 -0.65 -20.53
N GLN A 32 -8.47 -0.68 -19.20
CA GLN A 32 -9.48 -0.23 -18.26
C GLN A 32 -9.65 1.28 -18.41
N ASP A 33 -10.88 1.73 -18.61
CA ASP A 33 -11.22 3.15 -18.55
C ASP A 33 -10.83 3.70 -17.18
N LYS A 34 -9.88 4.64 -17.16
CA LYS A 34 -9.44 5.30 -15.93
C LYS A 34 -10.18 6.62 -15.71
N VAL A 35 -10.62 6.85 -14.49
CA VAL A 35 -11.29 8.07 -14.04
C VAL A 35 -10.53 8.67 -12.86
N PRO A 36 -10.61 10.00 -12.62
CA PRO A 36 -10.10 10.60 -11.40
C PRO A 36 -10.73 9.95 -10.17
N LEU A 37 -9.90 9.63 -9.17
CA LEU A 37 -10.35 9.14 -7.87
C LEU A 37 -11.07 10.28 -7.13
N GLU A 38 -12.36 10.08 -6.87
CA GLU A 38 -13.17 11.03 -6.11
C GLU A 38 -12.98 10.79 -4.61
N LEU A 39 -12.44 11.79 -3.92
CA LEU A 39 -12.26 11.78 -2.47
C LEU A 39 -13.14 12.84 -1.81
N LYS A 40 -13.77 12.48 -0.71
CA LYS A 40 -14.39 13.46 0.19
C LYS A 40 -13.31 13.98 1.14
N LEU A 41 -12.67 15.07 0.78
CA LEU A 41 -11.61 15.69 1.59
C LEU A 41 -12.22 16.40 2.82
N PRO A 42 -11.56 16.34 3.99
CA PRO A 42 -11.88 17.17 5.15
C PRO A 42 -11.51 18.63 4.90
N ALA A 43 -11.93 19.51 5.82
CA ALA A 43 -11.49 20.90 5.77
C ALA A 43 -9.97 21.00 6.01
N PRO A 44 -9.27 21.93 5.33
CA PRO A 44 -7.91 22.30 5.72
C PRO A 44 -7.84 22.70 7.19
N THR A 45 -6.72 22.38 7.85
CA THR A 45 -6.50 22.85 9.22
C THR A 45 -6.58 24.38 9.29
N LEU A 46 -7.22 24.88 10.33
CA LEU A 46 -7.27 26.32 10.63
C LEU A 46 -5.97 26.82 11.27
N LYS A 47 -5.07 25.91 11.67
CA LYS A 47 -3.75 26.29 12.17
C LYS A 47 -2.90 26.75 10.99
N GLY A 48 -2.28 27.92 11.14
CA GLY A 48 -1.39 28.47 10.13
C GLY A 48 -0.17 27.57 9.88
N THR A 49 0.47 27.78 8.72
CA THR A 49 1.73 27.13 8.39
C THR A 49 2.84 27.62 9.34
N PRO A 50 3.57 26.71 10.02
CA PRO A 50 4.74 27.07 10.80
C PRO A 50 5.79 27.82 9.96
N GLU A 51 6.54 28.74 10.56
CA GLU A 51 7.62 29.47 9.86
C GLU A 51 8.80 28.53 9.53
N ASP A 52 9.15 27.64 10.45
CA ASP A 52 10.25 26.68 10.30
C ASP A 52 9.71 25.30 9.92
N LEU A 53 9.57 25.06 8.61
CA LEU A 53 9.19 23.75 8.09
C LEU A 53 10.39 22.82 7.97
N PRO A 54 10.25 21.52 8.34
CA PRO A 54 11.26 20.52 8.03
C PRO A 54 11.61 20.53 6.53
N SER A 55 12.89 20.40 6.22
CA SER A 55 13.36 20.33 4.84
C SER A 55 14.53 19.37 4.72
N GLY A 56 14.71 18.81 3.53
CA GLY A 56 15.78 17.87 3.27
C GLY A 56 15.61 17.14 1.94
N PRO A 57 16.65 16.41 1.48
CA PRO A 57 16.59 15.67 0.22
C PRO A 57 15.51 14.59 0.24
N ASN A 58 15.20 14.03 1.41
CA ASN A 58 14.26 12.92 1.58
C ASN A 58 12.84 13.38 1.94
N VAL A 59 12.57 14.69 1.98
CA VAL A 59 11.26 15.26 2.35
C VAL A 59 10.66 15.95 1.13
N GLU A 60 9.46 15.55 0.70
CA GLU A 60 8.69 16.25 -0.33
C GLU A 60 8.46 17.72 0.08
N PRO A 61 8.62 18.69 -0.84
CA PRO A 61 8.31 20.08 -0.51
C PRO A 61 6.81 20.24 -0.22
N LEU A 62 6.47 21.07 0.75
CA LEU A 62 5.08 21.45 0.99
C LEU A 62 4.52 22.17 -0.26
N SER A 63 3.40 21.69 -0.77
CA SER A 63 2.70 22.28 -1.92
C SER A 63 1.64 23.27 -1.44
N ASP A 64 1.54 24.42 -2.12
CA ASP A 64 0.45 25.38 -1.99
C ASP A 64 -0.68 25.13 -3.01
N LYS A 65 -0.48 24.16 -3.91
CA LYS A 65 -1.44 23.77 -4.95
C LYS A 65 -2.12 22.46 -4.58
N PRO A 66 -3.40 22.28 -4.97
CA PRO A 66 -4.08 21.00 -4.86
C PRO A 66 -3.28 19.87 -5.51
N ARG A 67 -3.30 18.69 -4.90
CA ARG A 67 -2.66 17.50 -5.44
C ARG A 67 -3.22 17.19 -6.84
N PRO A 68 -2.36 16.77 -7.80
CA PRO A 68 -2.84 16.30 -9.10
C PRO A 68 -3.86 15.17 -8.96
N PRO A 69 -4.85 15.07 -9.86
CA PRO A 69 -5.79 13.95 -9.88
C PRO A 69 -5.06 12.61 -9.93
N PHE A 70 -5.49 11.66 -9.11
CA PHE A 70 -5.01 10.28 -9.15
C PHE A 70 -6.01 9.45 -9.94
N TYR A 71 -5.56 8.72 -10.95
CA TYR A 71 -6.45 8.01 -11.87
C TYR A 71 -6.55 6.52 -11.53
N VAL A 72 -7.78 6.05 -11.32
CA VAL A 72 -8.14 4.68 -10.95
C VAL A 72 -9.10 4.09 -11.97
N PRO A 73 -9.21 2.76 -12.09
CA PRO A 73 -10.24 2.15 -12.94
C PRO A 73 -11.64 2.58 -12.52
N LYS A 74 -12.54 2.72 -13.49
CA LYS A 74 -13.94 3.00 -13.22
C LYS A 74 -14.54 1.91 -12.32
N GLY A 75 -15.27 2.33 -11.29
CA GLY A 75 -16.01 1.43 -10.40
C GLY A 75 -15.28 1.04 -9.11
N VAL A 76 -14.06 1.55 -8.87
CA VAL A 76 -13.43 1.40 -7.55
C VAL A 76 -14.26 2.07 -6.47
N THR A 77 -14.31 1.45 -5.30
CA THR A 77 -15.00 1.97 -4.11
C THR A 77 -14.10 1.84 -2.89
N ASN A 78 -14.35 2.66 -1.85
CA ASN A 78 -13.68 2.48 -0.57
C ASN A 78 -14.19 1.19 0.10
N VAL A 79 -13.41 0.12 0.00
CA VAL A 79 -13.71 -1.20 0.58
C VAL A 79 -13.25 -1.35 2.03
N ALA A 80 -12.52 -0.36 2.57
CA ALA A 80 -12.10 -0.33 3.96
C ALA A 80 -13.18 0.24 4.90
N LEU A 81 -14.18 0.96 4.38
CA LEU A 81 -15.21 1.62 5.20
C LEU A 81 -15.90 0.64 6.16
N GLY A 82 -15.80 0.93 7.47
CA GLY A 82 -16.37 0.15 8.56
C GLY A 82 -15.73 -1.22 8.78
N LYS A 83 -14.55 -1.47 8.23
CA LYS A 83 -13.85 -2.76 8.35
C LYS A 83 -13.12 -2.88 9.68
N ALA A 84 -12.86 -4.13 10.06
CA ALA A 84 -12.15 -4.42 11.29
C ALA A 84 -10.70 -3.97 11.19
N VAL A 85 -10.25 -3.27 12.24
CA VAL A 85 -8.87 -2.79 12.38
C VAL A 85 -8.24 -3.44 13.60
N THR A 86 -7.03 -3.96 13.44
CA THR A 86 -6.14 -4.38 14.52
C THR A 86 -4.88 -3.53 14.54
N SER A 87 -4.13 -3.56 15.63
CA SER A 87 -2.91 -2.77 15.78
C SER A 87 -1.81 -3.55 16.50
N SER A 88 -0.57 -3.08 16.36
CA SER A 88 0.59 -3.62 17.07
C SER A 88 0.47 -3.50 18.58
N VAL A 89 -0.19 -2.44 19.04
CA VAL A 89 -0.40 -2.10 20.45
C VAL A 89 -1.75 -1.39 20.63
N PRO A 90 -2.36 -1.45 21.82
CA PRO A 90 -3.56 -0.67 22.11
C PRO A 90 -3.30 0.84 21.95
N PRO A 91 -4.27 1.62 21.44
CA PRO A 91 -4.17 3.07 21.40
C PRO A 91 -4.21 3.65 22.83
N PHE A 92 -3.59 4.81 23.02
CA PHE A 92 -3.73 5.61 24.24
C PHE A 92 -5.03 6.41 24.24
N THR A 93 -5.42 6.93 23.07
CA THR A 93 -6.65 7.70 22.85
C THR A 93 -7.29 7.30 21.54
N GLY A 94 -8.61 7.40 21.48
CA GLY A 94 -9.40 6.98 20.32
C GLY A 94 -9.60 5.47 20.27
N GLU A 95 -10.41 5.05 19.30
CA GLU A 95 -10.81 3.67 19.08
C GLU A 95 -10.38 3.21 17.69
N LEU A 96 -9.96 1.95 17.56
CA LEU A 96 -9.47 1.40 16.28
C LEU A 96 -10.51 1.49 15.14
N SER A 97 -11.81 1.45 15.47
CA SER A 97 -12.88 1.58 14.47
C SER A 97 -12.89 2.95 13.79
N GLN A 98 -12.33 3.99 14.41
CA GLN A 98 -12.28 5.34 13.84
C GLN A 98 -11.39 5.40 12.60
N ILE A 99 -10.38 4.53 12.51
CA ILE A 99 -9.44 4.46 11.38
C ILE A 99 -10.13 4.18 10.04
N THR A 100 -11.36 3.68 10.04
CA THR A 100 -12.10 3.35 8.81
C THR A 100 -13.55 3.82 8.87
N ASP A 101 -13.86 4.84 9.68
CA ASP A 101 -15.24 5.29 9.86
C ASP A 101 -15.68 6.39 8.87
N GLY A 102 -14.77 6.82 7.99
CA GLY A 102 -14.99 7.84 6.98
C GLY A 102 -14.87 9.28 7.51
N LYS A 103 -14.57 9.47 8.80
CA LYS A 103 -14.32 10.77 9.41
C LYS A 103 -12.83 11.00 9.52
N LYS A 104 -12.42 12.19 9.11
CA LYS A 104 -11.02 12.58 9.00
C LYS A 104 -10.89 14.07 9.09
N GLU A 105 -11.75 14.73 9.88
CA GLU A 105 -11.61 16.16 10.06
C GLU A 105 -10.38 16.45 10.93
N ALA A 106 -9.85 17.66 10.85
CA ALA A 106 -8.70 18.10 11.64
C ALA A 106 -9.09 18.37 13.11
N PHE A 107 -9.62 17.36 13.81
CA PHE A 107 -10.04 17.40 15.21
C PHE A 107 -9.45 16.26 16.03
N ASP A 108 -9.33 16.49 17.33
CA ASP A 108 -8.79 15.53 18.29
C ASP A 108 -9.65 14.29 18.46
N TYR A 109 -10.97 14.44 18.41
CA TYR A 109 -11.90 13.32 18.50
C TYR A 109 -11.92 12.42 17.25
N ASP A 110 -11.30 12.84 16.13
CA ASP A 110 -11.11 12.04 14.93
C ASP A 110 -9.68 11.44 14.86
N ALA A 111 -8.93 11.46 15.97
CA ALA A 111 -7.55 10.96 16.02
C ALA A 111 -7.42 9.75 16.95
N VAL A 112 -6.64 8.76 16.49
CA VAL A 112 -6.24 7.57 17.24
C VAL A 112 -4.74 7.61 17.46
N GLU A 113 -4.32 7.64 18.72
CA GLU A 113 -2.93 7.86 19.10
C GLU A 113 -2.31 6.61 19.72
N PHE A 114 -1.12 6.25 19.24
CA PHE A 114 -0.34 5.12 19.74
C PHE A 114 1.01 5.59 20.27
N ARG A 115 1.62 4.74 21.10
CA ARG A 115 2.95 4.98 21.64
C ARG A 115 4.02 5.16 20.57
N ARG A 116 5.13 5.77 20.98
CA ARG A 116 6.32 5.99 20.14
C ARG A 116 6.98 4.72 19.59
N GLY A 117 7.82 4.92 18.57
CA GLY A 117 8.51 3.85 17.85
C GLY A 117 7.61 3.24 16.78
N THR A 118 8.11 2.25 16.05
CA THR A 118 7.41 1.66 14.92
C THR A 118 6.15 0.96 15.41
N GLN A 119 4.99 1.47 15.02
CA GLN A 119 3.67 0.87 15.28
C GLN A 119 2.97 0.61 13.95
N TRP A 120 1.99 -0.28 13.96
CA TRP A 120 1.16 -0.52 12.79
C TRP A 120 -0.32 -0.62 13.12
N ILE A 121 -1.12 -0.26 12.12
CA ILE A 121 -2.52 -0.64 11.99
C ILE A 121 -2.66 -1.67 10.87
N GLN A 122 -3.67 -2.54 10.96
CA GLN A 122 -3.99 -3.51 9.94
C GLN A 122 -5.51 -3.54 9.73
N VAL A 123 -5.93 -3.38 8.47
CA VAL A 123 -7.33 -3.48 8.07
C VAL A 123 -7.56 -4.82 7.40
N ASP A 124 -8.55 -5.57 7.88
CA ASP A 124 -9.08 -6.75 7.20
C ASP A 124 -10.24 -6.34 6.28
N LEU A 125 -10.01 -6.35 4.96
CA LEU A 125 -11.04 -5.98 3.98
C LEU A 125 -12.19 -7.00 3.94
N GLY A 126 -12.02 -8.19 4.53
CA GLY A 126 -12.98 -9.28 4.62
C GLY A 126 -12.99 -10.22 3.42
N ALA A 127 -12.38 -9.82 2.31
CA ALA A 127 -12.17 -10.62 1.10
C ALA A 127 -10.91 -10.12 0.37
N THR A 128 -10.42 -10.88 -0.61
CA THR A 128 -9.38 -10.39 -1.52
C THR A 128 -9.97 -9.39 -2.51
N TYR A 129 -9.28 -8.27 -2.69
CA TYR A 129 -9.63 -7.21 -3.63
C TYR A 129 -8.43 -6.87 -4.54
N GLU A 130 -8.71 -6.36 -5.73
CA GLU A 130 -7.71 -5.72 -6.59
C GLU A 130 -7.53 -4.26 -6.15
N ILE A 131 -6.48 -3.99 -5.37
CA ILE A 131 -6.25 -2.69 -4.72
C ILE A 131 -5.64 -1.72 -5.73
N HIS A 132 -6.27 -0.56 -5.93
CA HIS A 132 -5.82 0.45 -6.89
C HIS A 132 -5.32 1.73 -6.22
N ALA A 133 -5.86 2.09 -5.06
CA ALA A 133 -5.31 3.18 -4.25
C ALA A 133 -5.52 2.89 -2.77
N ILE A 134 -4.58 3.34 -1.95
CA ILE A 134 -4.71 3.44 -0.51
C ILE A 134 -4.51 4.90 -0.16
N VAL A 135 -5.41 5.49 0.62
CA VAL A 135 -5.32 6.89 1.05
C VAL A 135 -5.26 6.93 2.56
N MET A 136 -4.23 7.59 3.07
CA MET A 136 -3.94 7.70 4.50
C MET A 136 -4.11 9.15 4.94
N TRP A 137 -4.79 9.33 6.07
CA TRP A 137 -4.73 10.55 6.85
C TRP A 137 -4.17 10.21 8.21
N HIS A 138 -3.01 10.77 8.50
CA HIS A 138 -2.53 10.90 9.86
C HIS A 138 -3.03 12.23 10.45
N ASP A 139 -2.55 12.57 11.65
CA ASP A 139 -2.86 13.84 12.29
C ASP A 139 -2.48 15.04 11.40
N HIS A 140 -3.48 15.66 10.78
CA HIS A 140 -3.33 16.84 9.95
C HIS A 140 -3.89 18.10 10.63
N ARG A 141 -4.12 18.06 11.95
CA ARG A 141 -4.40 19.27 12.75
C ARG A 141 -3.25 20.27 12.67
N TYR A 142 -2.04 19.77 12.42
CA TYR A 142 -0.83 20.55 12.24
C TYR A 142 -0.15 20.13 10.93
N ILE A 143 0.54 21.08 10.29
CA ILE A 143 1.44 20.75 9.18
C ILE A 143 2.70 20.11 9.77
N GLN A 144 2.92 18.84 9.44
CA GLN A 144 4.03 18.04 9.95
C GLN A 144 4.47 16.98 8.94
N VAL A 145 5.71 16.54 9.03
CA VAL A 145 6.27 15.49 8.17
C VAL A 145 6.19 14.15 8.90
N PHE A 146 5.72 13.10 8.23
CA PHE A 146 5.63 11.76 8.82
C PHE A 146 6.83 10.87 8.45
N HIS A 147 7.33 10.17 9.47
CA HIS A 147 8.52 9.31 9.41
C HIS A 147 8.13 7.83 9.36
N ASP A 148 8.94 7.05 8.63
CA ASP A 148 8.84 5.60 8.46
C ASP A 148 7.39 5.11 8.20
N VAL A 149 6.69 5.83 7.33
CA VAL A 149 5.42 5.40 6.74
C VAL A 149 5.72 4.28 5.76
N ILE A 150 5.16 3.11 6.04
CA ILE A 150 5.34 1.91 5.23
C ILE A 150 3.96 1.29 5.00
N VAL A 151 3.61 1.04 3.75
CA VAL A 151 2.34 0.44 3.36
C VAL A 151 2.59 -0.91 2.73
N GLN A 152 2.08 -1.95 3.37
CA GLN A 152 2.17 -3.33 2.91
C GLN A 152 0.79 -3.92 2.71
N VAL A 153 0.70 -4.85 1.77
CA VAL A 153 -0.51 -5.64 1.54
C VAL A 153 -0.18 -7.13 1.47
N SER A 154 -1.11 -7.97 1.92
CA SER A 154 -0.98 -9.44 1.84
C SER A 154 -2.35 -10.13 1.86
N ASN A 155 -2.39 -11.40 1.46
CA ASN A 155 -3.51 -12.30 1.76
C ASN A 155 -3.31 -13.09 3.07
N ASP A 156 -2.13 -13.01 3.67
CA ASP A 156 -1.81 -13.60 4.97
C ASP A 156 -2.05 -12.56 6.09
N PRO A 157 -2.95 -12.82 7.05
CA PRO A 157 -3.20 -11.91 8.16
C PRO A 157 -1.98 -11.66 9.05
N GLU A 158 -1.01 -12.57 9.06
CA GLU A 158 0.22 -12.43 9.84
C GLU A 158 1.33 -11.68 9.09
N PHE A 159 1.18 -11.43 7.77
CA PHE A 159 2.19 -10.84 6.90
C PHE A 159 3.53 -11.59 6.93
N ARG A 160 3.49 -12.93 6.93
CA ARG A 160 4.68 -13.78 6.78
C ARG A 160 4.95 -14.14 5.33
N GLU A 161 3.90 -14.31 4.54
CA GLU A 161 3.98 -14.69 3.14
C GLU A 161 3.28 -13.68 2.21
N GLY A 162 3.72 -13.64 0.95
CA GLY A 162 3.07 -12.85 -0.10
C GLY A 162 2.99 -11.35 0.17
N VAL A 163 3.86 -10.82 1.04
CA VAL A 163 3.88 -9.40 1.40
C VAL A 163 4.38 -8.57 0.24
N VAL A 164 3.59 -7.58 -0.16
CA VAL A 164 3.97 -6.58 -1.16
C VAL A 164 4.06 -5.23 -0.47
N THR A 165 5.23 -4.58 -0.56
CA THR A 165 5.41 -3.19 -0.10
C THR A 165 5.05 -2.25 -1.24
N LEU A 166 4.06 -1.38 -1.00
CA LEU A 166 3.56 -0.40 -1.97
C LEU A 166 4.19 0.97 -1.79
N PHE A 167 4.55 1.32 -0.56
CA PHE A 167 5.19 2.57 -0.16
C PHE A 167 6.11 2.32 1.03
N ASN A 168 7.28 2.94 1.04
CA ASN A 168 8.22 2.90 2.15
C ASN A 168 9.14 4.14 2.10
N ASN A 169 8.97 5.05 3.07
CA ASN A 169 9.84 6.21 3.26
C ASN A 169 10.87 6.06 4.41
N ASP A 170 11.03 4.85 4.96
CA ASP A 170 12.05 4.50 5.96
C ASP A 170 13.42 4.28 5.27
N VAL A 171 14.09 5.38 4.94
CA VAL A 171 15.34 5.39 4.16
C VAL A 171 16.54 4.81 4.91
N ASP A 172 16.53 4.79 6.24
CA ASP A 172 17.61 4.25 7.08
C ASP A 172 17.25 2.89 7.70
N ASN A 173 16.10 2.32 7.32
CA ASN A 173 15.58 1.04 7.79
C ASN A 173 15.42 0.98 9.33
N SER A 174 15.10 2.12 9.95
CA SER A 174 14.94 2.22 11.41
C SER A 174 13.71 1.44 11.92
N SER A 175 12.75 1.15 11.04
CA SER A 175 11.59 0.30 11.29
C SER A 175 11.80 -1.17 10.93
N GLY A 176 12.94 -1.53 10.32
CA GLY A 176 13.36 -2.92 10.13
C GLY A 176 12.59 -3.70 9.06
N LEU A 177 11.88 -3.02 8.15
CA LEU A 177 11.04 -3.61 7.10
C LEU A 177 11.64 -3.46 5.70
N GLY A 178 12.94 -3.13 5.63
CA GLY A 178 13.69 -2.88 4.41
C GLY A 178 13.91 -1.39 4.17
N VAL A 179 14.97 -1.08 3.44
CA VAL A 179 15.34 0.29 3.06
C VAL A 179 14.31 0.86 2.08
N GLY A 180 13.66 1.94 2.48
CA GLY A 180 12.70 2.69 1.68
C GLY A 180 13.34 3.55 0.60
N THR A 181 12.55 3.84 -0.44
CA THR A 181 12.95 4.72 -1.55
C THR A 181 11.99 5.88 -1.75
N ASP A 182 10.85 5.85 -1.09
CA ASP A 182 9.90 6.95 -1.13
C ASP A 182 10.35 8.07 -0.20
N ARG A 183 9.84 9.28 -0.46
CA ARG A 183 10.14 10.46 0.36
C ARG A 183 9.13 10.58 1.50
N GLU A 184 9.60 11.14 2.60
CA GLU A 184 8.72 11.68 3.63
C GLU A 184 7.87 12.81 3.04
N TYR A 185 6.70 13.03 3.61
CA TYR A 185 5.73 13.98 3.07
C TYR A 185 5.10 14.78 4.19
N PHE A 186 4.67 15.99 3.85
CA PHE A 186 3.84 16.80 4.73
C PHE A 186 2.42 16.24 4.75
N GLU A 187 1.92 15.94 5.94
CA GLU A 187 0.53 15.58 6.11
C GLU A 187 -0.36 16.82 6.03
N THR A 188 -1.45 16.70 5.27
CA THR A 188 -2.43 17.77 5.07
C THR A 188 -3.84 17.18 4.95
N HIS A 189 -4.84 18.03 4.81
CA HIS A 189 -6.21 17.59 4.53
C HIS A 189 -6.34 16.73 3.25
N GLU A 190 -5.39 16.77 2.31
CA GLU A 190 -5.43 15.95 1.10
C GLU A 190 -5.02 14.48 1.33
N GLY A 191 -4.39 14.18 2.47
CA GLY A 191 -3.85 12.87 2.79
C GLY A 191 -2.69 12.44 1.88
N LYS A 192 -2.18 11.23 2.10
CA LYS A 192 -1.22 10.56 1.20
C LYS A 192 -1.90 9.47 0.41
N ILE A 193 -1.87 9.58 -0.92
CA ILE A 193 -2.25 8.48 -1.81
C ILE A 193 -1.03 7.60 -2.11
N VAL A 194 -1.22 6.30 -1.95
CA VAL A 194 -0.30 5.23 -2.37
C VAL A 194 -0.96 4.45 -3.51
N ASP A 195 -0.23 4.26 -4.61
CA ASP A 195 -0.69 3.47 -5.76
C ASP A 195 -0.70 1.98 -5.41
N GLY A 196 -1.89 1.38 -5.45
CA GLY A 196 -2.10 -0.05 -5.19
C GLY A 196 -1.64 -0.96 -6.33
N LYS A 197 -1.43 -0.40 -7.53
CA LYS A 197 -0.95 -1.11 -8.74
C LYS A 197 -1.77 -2.33 -9.15
N GLY A 198 -3.02 -2.44 -8.68
CA GLY A 198 -3.88 -3.59 -8.93
C GLY A 198 -3.44 -4.85 -8.16
N VAL A 199 -2.72 -4.70 -7.06
CA VAL A 199 -2.27 -5.86 -6.27
C VAL A 199 -3.49 -6.53 -5.63
N LYS A 200 -3.59 -7.86 -5.79
CA LYS A 200 -4.64 -8.67 -5.18
C LYS A 200 -4.29 -9.04 -3.74
N ALA A 201 -4.97 -8.43 -2.78
CA ALA A 201 -4.73 -8.66 -1.35
C ALA A 201 -6.02 -8.52 -0.52
N ARG A 202 -6.03 -9.09 0.69
CA ARG A 202 -7.12 -8.98 1.67
C ARG A 202 -6.79 -8.05 2.82
N TYR A 203 -5.52 -7.99 3.21
CA TYR A 203 -5.07 -7.22 4.36
C TYR A 203 -4.20 -6.06 3.89
N VAL A 204 -4.43 -4.90 4.48
CA VAL A 204 -3.57 -3.72 4.35
C VAL A 204 -2.98 -3.43 5.72
N ARG A 205 -1.65 -3.35 5.82
CA ARG A 205 -0.96 -3.00 7.06
C ARG A 205 -0.11 -1.76 6.80
N CYS A 206 -0.34 -0.73 7.59
CA CYS A 206 0.38 0.53 7.50
C CYS A 206 1.16 0.77 8.79
N TYR A 207 2.44 1.06 8.65
CA TYR A 207 3.34 1.36 9.75
C TYR A 207 3.63 2.87 9.79
N THR A 208 3.93 3.36 10.98
CA THR A 208 4.45 4.70 11.22
C THR A 208 5.46 4.70 12.37
N ARG A 209 6.34 5.71 12.39
CA ARG A 209 7.27 5.96 13.50
C ARG A 209 7.30 7.44 13.91
N GLY A 210 6.12 8.01 14.07
CA GLY A 210 5.94 9.40 14.46
C GLY A 210 6.17 10.41 13.34
N SER A 211 6.44 11.64 13.72
CA SER A 211 6.49 12.80 12.84
C SER A 211 7.52 13.84 13.33
N SER A 212 7.69 14.89 12.54
CA SER A 212 8.54 16.03 12.89
C SER A 212 8.05 16.84 14.10
N GLN A 213 6.81 16.63 14.55
CA GLN A 213 6.20 17.33 15.70
C GLN A 213 5.97 16.41 16.90
N SER A 214 5.93 15.09 16.70
CA SER A 214 5.61 14.13 17.76
C SER A 214 6.31 12.80 17.54
N ALA A 215 6.85 12.22 18.61
CA ALA A 215 7.35 10.85 18.57
C ALA A 215 6.22 9.80 18.60
N LEU A 216 4.96 10.21 18.84
CA LEU A 216 3.79 9.33 18.88
C LEU A 216 3.23 9.10 17.47
N ASN A 217 2.51 7.99 17.29
CA ASN A 217 1.87 7.68 16.03
C ASN A 217 0.40 8.11 16.10
N CYS A 218 0.01 9.08 15.29
CA CYS A 218 -1.34 9.67 15.34
C CYS A 218 -2.02 9.44 13.99
N TRP A 219 -3.01 8.56 13.95
CA TRP A 219 -3.80 8.22 12.77
C TRP A 219 -5.17 8.92 12.80
N GLN A 220 -5.78 9.13 11.64
CA GLN A 220 -7.16 9.61 11.54
C GLN A 220 -8.02 8.71 10.66
N GLU A 221 -7.59 8.37 9.44
CA GLU A 221 -8.38 7.53 8.53
C GLU A 221 -7.49 6.77 7.54
N LEU A 222 -7.92 5.57 7.16
CA LEU A 222 -7.37 4.75 6.08
C LEU A 222 -8.50 4.33 5.13
N GLU A 223 -8.43 4.80 3.90
CA GLU A 223 -9.35 4.42 2.83
C GLU A 223 -8.64 3.49 1.83
N VAL A 224 -9.31 2.44 1.38
CA VAL A 224 -8.76 1.48 0.41
C VAL A 224 -9.70 1.39 -0.77
N TYR A 225 -9.25 1.87 -1.94
CA TYR A 225 -10.02 1.89 -3.17
C TYR A 225 -9.65 0.72 -4.06
N ALA A 226 -10.64 -0.14 -4.30
CA ALA A 226 -10.39 -1.42 -4.95
C ALA A 226 -11.58 -1.91 -5.79
N LEU A 227 -11.32 -2.87 -6.67
CA LEU A 227 -12.33 -3.68 -7.34
C LEU A 227 -12.41 -5.07 -6.68
N PRO A 228 -13.56 -5.76 -6.71
CA PRO A 228 -13.63 -7.17 -6.30
C PRO A 228 -12.58 -7.99 -7.05
N ALA A 229 -11.83 -8.86 -6.35
CA ALA A 229 -10.91 -9.74 -7.03
C ALA A 229 -11.70 -10.78 -7.86
N SER A 230 -11.51 -10.75 -9.18
CA SER A 230 -11.94 -11.80 -10.11
C SER A 230 -11.09 -13.05 -10.01
#